data_AF-A0A934P1B6-F1
#
_entry.id   AF-A0A934P1B6-F1
#
_cell.length_a   1.000
_cell.length_b   1.000
_cell.length_c   1.000
_cell.angle_alpha   90.00
_cell.angle_beta   90.00
_cell.angle_gamma   90.00
#
_symmetry.space_group_name_H-M   'P 1'
#
loop_
_entity.id
_entity.type
_entity.pdbx_description
1 polymer ?
#
loop_
_entity_poly.entity_id
_entity_poly.type
_entity_poly.pdbx_seq_one_letter_code
_entity_poly.pdbx_strand_id
1 'polypeptide(L)' 'MSAKADLEEELGGDLPVLELVSEQDCEELLTMFRAARELEKQTLDESIDATLGALPRLFRGAARKIMFGGK' A
#
# COMPACT_ATOMS: atom_id res chain seq x y z
N MET A 1 -14.94 14.97 3.65
CA MET A 1 -14.67 14.31 2.36
C MET A 1 -15.56 13.08 2.30
N SER A 2 -16.09 12.73 1.12
CA SER A 2 -16.94 11.55 0.93
C SER A 2 -16.07 10.32 0.65
N ALA A 3 -16.57 9.13 0.96
CA ALA A 3 -15.87 7.88 0.68
C ALA A 3 -15.57 7.71 -0.81
N LYS A 4 -16.45 8.25 -1.66
CA LYS A 4 -16.23 8.35 -3.10
C LYS A 4 -15.00 9.20 -3.45
N ALA A 5 -14.88 10.42 -2.91
CA ALA A 5 -13.76 11.30 -3.23
C ALA A 5 -12.43 10.71 -2.74
N ASP A 6 -12.45 10.09 -1.56
CA ASP A 6 -11.28 9.38 -1.01
C ASP A 6 -10.89 8.17 -1.89
N LEU A 7 -11.88 7.42 -2.40
CA LEU A 7 -11.65 6.29 -3.31
C LEU A 7 -11.13 6.73 -4.69
N GLU A 8 -11.63 7.84 -5.24
CA GLU A 8 -11.11 8.44 -6.47
C GLU A 8 -9.63 8.80 -6.32
N GLU A 9 -9.25 9.47 -5.22
CA GLU A 9 -7.86 9.83 -4.95
C GLU A 9 -6.94 8.60 -4.88
N GLU A 10 -7.35 7.58 -4.13
CA GLU A 10 -6.57 6.34 -3.91
C GLU A 10 -6.42 5.50 -5.18
N LEU A 11 -7.38 5.55 -6.11
CA LEU A 11 -7.36 4.82 -7.39
C LEU A 11 -6.73 5.59 -8.55
N GLY A 12 -6.22 6.81 -8.32
CA GLY A 12 -5.46 7.57 -9.31
C GLY A 12 -6.22 8.72 -9.99
N GLY A 13 -7.30 9.22 -9.38
CA GLY A 13 -8.02 10.42 -9.79
C GLY A 13 -9.37 10.13 -10.44
N ASP A 14 -9.83 11.05 -11.29
CA ASP A 14 -11.18 11.11 -11.86
C ASP A 14 -11.69 9.75 -12.37
N LEU A 15 -12.68 9.19 -11.67
CA LEU A 15 -13.33 7.91 -11.99
C LEU A 15 -14.85 8.10 -12.07
N PRO A 16 -15.37 8.53 -13.24
CA PRO A 16 -16.80 8.78 -13.43
C PRO A 16 -17.71 7.57 -13.14
N VAL A 17 -17.15 6.36 -13.17
CA VAL A 17 -17.87 5.12 -12.81
C VAL A 17 -18.34 5.10 -11.35
N LEU A 18 -17.64 5.80 -10.45
CA LEU A 18 -18.02 5.86 -9.04
C LEU A 18 -19.28 6.69 -8.79
N GLU A 19 -19.76 7.48 -9.78
CA GLU A 19 -21.08 8.12 -9.72
C GLU A 19 -22.24 7.12 -9.74
N LEU A 20 -22.00 5.91 -10.24
CA LEU A 20 -23.00 4.84 -10.32
C LEU A 20 -22.98 3.93 -9.08
N VAL A 21 -22.03 4.15 -8.18
CA VAL A 21 -21.80 3.34 -6.98
C VAL A 21 -22.39 4.08 -5.78
N SER A 22 -23.06 3.36 -4.89
CA SER A 22 -23.60 4.00 -3.69
C SER A 22 -22.47 4.47 -2.76
N GLU A 23 -22.73 5.45 -1.92
CA GLU A 23 -21.73 5.94 -0.95
C GLU A 23 -21.27 4.81 -0.01
N GLN A 24 -22.18 3.94 0.41
CA GLN A 24 -21.89 2.79 1.26
C GLN A 24 -20.97 1.78 0.55
N ASP A 25 -21.23 1.48 -0.73
CA ASP A 25 -20.36 0.58 -1.49
C ASP A 25 -18.98 1.21 -1.73
N CYS A 26 -18.91 2.55 -1.91
CA CYS A 26 -17.63 3.26 -1.97
C CYS A 26 -16.84 3.13 -0.65
N GLU A 27 -17.50 3.24 0.51
CA GLU A 27 -16.86 3.02 1.82
C GLU A 27 -16.28 1.60 1.95
N GLU A 28 -17.03 0.59 1.51
CA GLU A 28 -16.59 -0.79 1.56
C GLU A 28 -15.40 -1.04 0.62
N LEU A 29 -15.47 -0.55 -0.62
CA LEU A 29 -14.37 -0.64 -1.59
C LEU A 29 -13.11 0.07 -1.10
N LEU A 30 -13.26 1.27 -0.52
CA LEU A 30 -12.15 2.02 0.07
C LEU A 30 -11.50 1.25 1.22
N THR A 31 -12.30 0.63 2.07
CA THR A 31 -11.81 -0.19 3.18
C THR A 31 -11.03 -1.40 2.67
N MET A 32 -11.57 -2.12 1.69
CA MET A 32 -10.90 -3.28 1.07
C MET A 32 -9.59 -2.88 0.38
N PHE A 33 -9.60 -1.75 -0.35
CA PHE A 33 -8.43 -1.24 -1.04
C PHE A 33 -7.29 -0.91 -0.07
N ARG A 34 -7.59 -0.16 1.01
CA ARG A 34 -6.61 0.19 2.04
C ARG A 34 -6.06 -1.06 2.75
N ALA A 35 -6.91 -2.04 3.05
CA ALA A 35 -6.48 -3.30 3.64
C ALA A 35 -5.52 -4.06 2.70
N ALA A 36 -5.83 -4.14 1.40
CA ALA A 36 -4.97 -4.76 0.42
C ALA A 36 -3.62 -4.04 0.25
N ARG A 37 -3.63 -2.70 0.25
CA ARG A 37 -2.44 -1.85 0.19
C ARG A 37 -1.49 -2.10 1.37
N GLU A 38 -2.04 -2.21 2.57
CA GLU A 38 -1.28 -2.49 3.78
C GLU A 38 -0.72 -3.91 3.79
N LEU A 39 -1.52 -4.91 3.38
CA LEU A 39 -1.06 -6.29 3.23
C LEU A 39 0.09 -6.40 2.21
N GLU A 40 -0.01 -5.72 1.06
CA GLU A 40 1.05 -5.71 0.06
C GLU A 40 2.34 -5.12 0.64
N LYS A 41 2.24 -4.01 1.39
CA LYS A 41 3.39 -3.39 2.04
C LYS A 41 4.04 -4.32 3.06
N GLN A 42 3.25 -4.97 3.91
CA GLN A 42 3.76 -5.94 4.89
C GLN A 42 4.46 -7.12 4.20
N THR A 43 3.84 -7.66 3.15
CA THR A 43 4.41 -8.77 2.37
C THR A 43 5.73 -8.37 1.70
N LEU A 44 5.82 -7.12 1.21
CA LEU A 44 7.06 -6.58 0.65
C LEU A 44 8.14 -6.42 1.72
N ASP A 45 7.79 -5.88 2.89
CA ASP A 45 8.74 -5.73 4.00
C ASP A 45 9.28 -7.08 4.49
N GLU A 46 8.42 -8.10 4.59
CA GLU A 46 8.83 -9.47 4.91
C GLU A 46 9.79 -10.05 3.86
N SER A 47 9.52 -9.79 2.59
CA SER A 47 10.38 -10.24 1.49
C SER A 47 11.75 -9.57 1.52
N ILE A 48 11.80 -8.27 1.88
CA ILE A 48 13.04 -7.54 2.11
C ILE A 48 13.80 -8.14 3.30
N ASP A 49 13.12 -8.40 4.41
CA ASP A 49 13.74 -8.97 5.61
C ASP A 49 14.28 -10.38 5.36
N ALA A 50 13.57 -11.21 4.60
CA ALA A 50 14.05 -12.51 4.17
C ALA A 50 15.34 -12.39 3.32
N THR A 51 15.35 -11.46 2.37
CA THR A 51 16.52 -11.20 1.51
C THR A 51 17.73 -10.71 2.31
N LEU A 52 17.52 -9.78 3.24
CA LEU A 52 18.57 -9.24 4.10
C LEU A 52 18.96 -10.19 5.24
N GLY A 53 18.13 -11.18 5.54
CA GLY A 53 18.37 -12.20 6.56
C GLY A 53 19.68 -12.96 6.35
N ALA A 54 20.11 -13.11 5.09
CA ALA A 54 21.38 -13.72 4.71
C ALA A 54 22.61 -12.88 5.13
N LEU A 55 22.45 -11.57 5.38
CA LEU A 55 23.54 -10.69 5.80
C LEU A 55 23.72 -10.69 7.34
N PRO A 56 24.96 -10.51 7.83
CA PRO A 56 25.21 -10.21 9.23
C PRO A 56 24.43 -8.97 9.67
N ARG A 57 23.87 -9.02 10.89
CA ARG A 57 22.99 -7.96 11.45
C ARG A 57 23.53 -6.54 11.28
N LEU A 58 24.86 -6.36 11.41
CA LEU A 58 25.52 -5.05 11.31
C LEU A 58 25.33 -4.36 9.95
N PHE A 59 25.17 -5.14 8.86
CA PHE A 59 25.09 -4.60 7.50
C PHE A 59 23.66 -4.47 6.96
N ARG A 60 22.66 -5.07 7.63
CA ARG A 60 21.28 -5.14 7.12
C ARG A 60 20.66 -3.77 6.86
N GLY A 61 20.87 -2.81 7.78
CA GLY A 61 20.33 -1.46 7.63
C GLY A 61 20.90 -0.71 6.41
N ALA A 62 22.23 -0.78 6.22
CA ALA A 62 22.88 -0.17 5.06
C ALA A 62 22.44 -0.84 3.75
N ALA A 63 22.38 -2.18 3.71
CA ALA A 63 21.93 -2.92 2.55
C ALA A 63 20.46 -2.65 2.20
N ARG A 64 19.56 -2.51 3.20
CA ARG A 64 18.16 -2.11 2.99
C ARG A 64 18.07 -0.75 2.30
N LYS A 65 18.85 0.22 2.78
CA LYS A 65 18.87 1.58 2.25
C LYS A 65 19.39 1.65 0.81
N ILE A 66 20.47 0.91 0.52
CA ILE A 66 21.09 0.88 -0.81
C ILE A 66 20.20 0.16 -1.83
N MET A 67 19.65 -1.01 -1.49
CA MET A 67 18.93 -1.85 -2.47
C MET A 67 17.46 -1.47 -2.63
N PHE A 68 16.79 -0.98 -1.58
CA PHE A 68 15.34 -0.78 -1.58
C PHE A 68 14.91 0.66 -1.31
N GLY A 69 15.84 1.61 -1.19
CA GLY A 69 15.50 3.04 -1.13
C GLY A 69 14.66 3.43 0.10
N GLY A 70 15.04 2.96 1.29
CA GLY A 70 14.43 3.39 2.55
C GLY A 70 14.99 4.74 3.02
N LYS A 71 14.16 5.54 3.72
CA LYS A 71 14.62 6.72 4.47
C LYS A 71 15.53 6.30 5.63
#